data_AF-L9YG76-F1
#
_entry.id   AF-L9YG76-F1
#
_cell.length_a   1.000
_cell.length_b   1.000
_cell.length_c   1.000
_cell.angle_alpha   90.00
_cell.angle_beta   90.00
_cell.angle_gamma   90.00
#
_symmetry.space_group_name_H-M   'P 1'
#
loop_
_entity.id
_entity.type
_entity.pdbx_description
1 polymer ?
#
loop_
_entity_poly.entity_id
_entity_poly.type
_entity_poly.pdbx_seq_one_letter_code
_entity_poly.pdbx_strand_id
1 'polypeptide(L)' 'MTRIRNAINLTELPAPSTLCKAFDRLDLAVWRVLLNLSISLLSTNGVAGIDASGFDRSHASNHYTKRAELTIQQLKSVS' A
#
# COMPACT_ATOMS: atom_id res chain seq x y z
N MET A 1 4.32 -1.49 -15.36
CA MET A 1 3.90 -0.26 -14.65
C MET A 1 4.23 1.01 -15.47
N THR A 2 3.62 1.23 -16.63
CA THR A 2 3.87 2.42 -17.46
C THR A 2 2.96 3.60 -17.12
N ARG A 3 1.72 3.33 -16.66
CA ARG A 3 0.72 4.37 -16.33
C ARG A 3 1.18 5.34 -15.24
N ILE A 4 1.71 4.82 -14.14
CA ILE A 4 2.17 5.65 -13.01
C ILE A 4 3.38 6.48 -13.43
N ARG A 5 4.37 5.85 -14.09
CA ARG A 5 5.58 6.51 -14.61
C ARG A 5 5.24 7.74 -15.46
N ASN A 6 4.30 7.59 -16.40
CA ASN A 6 3.88 8.68 -17.27
C ASN A 6 3.13 9.78 -16.49
N ALA A 7 2.31 9.40 -15.51
CA ALA A 7 1.54 10.35 -14.70
C ALA A 7 2.42 11.27 -13.84
N ILE A 8 3.59 10.80 -13.41
CA ILE A 8 4.57 11.58 -12.61
C ILE A 8 5.78 12.03 -13.45
N ASN A 9 5.68 11.93 -14.77
CA ASN A 9 6.68 12.37 -15.74
C ASN A 9 8.12 11.88 -15.45
N LEU A 10 8.26 10.61 -15.07
CA LEU A 10 9.56 9.97 -14.84
C LEU A 10 10.03 9.23 -16.09
N THR A 11 11.32 9.33 -16.41
CA THR A 11 11.96 8.50 -17.44
C THR A 11 12.04 7.04 -17.01
N GLU A 12 12.39 6.79 -15.75
CA GLU A 12 12.45 5.47 -15.13
C GLU A 12 11.89 5.48 -13.70
N LEU A 13 11.35 4.33 -13.27
CA LEU A 13 10.88 4.20 -11.89
C LEU A 13 12.09 3.84 -11.01
N PRO A 14 12.34 4.55 -9.90
CA PRO A 14 13.39 4.15 -8.97
C PRO A 14 13.11 2.76 -8.38
N ALA A 15 14.16 2.10 -7.89
CA ALA A 15 14.01 0.81 -7.22
C ALA A 15 13.00 0.91 -6.05
N PRO A 16 12.19 -0.14 -5.78
CA PRO A 16 11.15 -0.08 -4.75
C PRO A 16 11.66 0.38 -3.38
N SER A 17 12.88 -0.03 -2.99
CA SER A 17 13.51 0.38 -1.73
C SER A 17 13.81 1.87 -1.65
N THR A 18 14.06 2.55 -2.78
CA THR A 18 14.26 4.00 -2.83
C THR A 18 12.96 4.75 -2.54
N LEU A 19 11.83 4.25 -3.08
CA LEU A 19 10.51 4.82 -2.78
C LEU A 19 10.16 4.64 -1.30
N CYS A 20 10.37 3.44 -0.73
CA CYS A 20 10.13 3.19 0.69
C CYS A 20 10.93 4.16 1.58
N LYS A 21 12.24 4.32 1.30
CA LYS A 21 13.08 5.25 2.07
C LYS A 21 12.67 6.72 1.91
N ALA A 22 12.15 7.11 0.76
CA ALA A 22 11.63 8.46 0.55
C ALA A 22 10.35 8.69 1.35
N PHE A 23 9.47 7.68 1.39
CA PHE A 23 8.23 7.68 2.17
C PHE A 23 8.48 7.69 3.68
N ASP A 24 9.48 6.95 4.15
CA ASP A 24 9.88 6.92 5.57
C ASP A 24 10.38 8.28 6.09
N ARG A 25 10.81 9.19 5.20
CA ARG A 25 11.25 10.54 5.56
C ARG A 25 10.11 11.54 5.73
N LEU A 26 8.89 11.18 5.32
CA LEU A 26 7.74 12.06 5.41
C LEU A 26 7.10 11.96 6.80
N ASP A 27 6.84 13.11 7.41
CA ASP A 27 6.09 13.16 8.67
C ASP A 27 4.66 12.65 8.50
N LEU A 28 4.11 12.04 9.56
CA LEU A 28 2.72 11.59 9.61
C LEU A 28 1.70 12.69 9.24
N ALA A 29 2.03 13.96 9.50
CA ALA A 29 1.20 15.09 9.10
C ALA A 29 1.06 15.19 7.57
N VAL A 30 2.14 14.97 6.82
CA VAL A 30 2.14 14.96 5.35
C VAL A 30 1.27 13.82 4.84
N TRP A 31 1.41 12.63 5.43
CA TRP A 31 0.58 11.47 5.10
C TRP A 31 -0.92 11.74 5.29
N ARG A 32 -1.30 12.40 6.39
CA ARG A 32 -2.70 12.79 6.65
C ARG A 32 -3.23 13.76 5.59
N VAL A 33 -2.43 14.74 5.19
CA VAL A 33 -2.82 15.70 4.13
C VAL A 33 -3.00 14.98 2.79
N LEU A 34 -2.05 14.14 2.40
CA LEU A 34 -2.14 13.35 1.16
C LEU A 34 -3.37 12.43 1.16
N LEU A 35 -3.67 11.79 2.29
CA LEU A 35 -4.85 10.94 2.43
C LEU A 35 -6.14 11.74 2.27
N ASN A 36 -6.27 12.88 2.95
CA ASN A 36 -7.45 13.75 2.85
C ASN A 36 -7.68 14.26 1.43
N LEU A 37 -6.62 14.68 0.73
CA LEU A 37 -6.69 15.09 -0.67
C LEU A 37 -7.04 13.93 -1.59
N SER A 38 -6.55 12.72 -1.30
CA SER A 38 -6.90 11.55 -2.09
C SER A 38 -8.38 11.20 -1.93
N ILE A 39 -8.93 11.31 -0.72
CA ILE A 39 -10.36 11.08 -0.47
C ILE A 39 -11.23 12.05 -1.30
N SER A 40 -10.86 13.32 -1.41
CA SER A 40 -11.64 14.29 -2.21
C SER A 40 -11.60 14.03 -3.71
N LEU A 41 -10.60 13.29 -4.20
CA LEU A 41 -10.47 12.90 -5.60
C LEU A 41 -11.26 11.63 -5.96
N LEU A 42 -11.76 10.89 -4.97
CA LEU A 42 -12.64 9.75 -5.19
C LEU A 42 -14.11 10.17 -4.96
N SER A 43 -15.01 9.73 -5.85
CA SER A 43 -16.46 9.86 -5.64
C SER A 43 -16.90 8.95 -4.49
N THR A 44 -16.74 9.40 -3.25
CA THR A 44 -17.19 8.67 -2.08
C THR A 44 -18.66 9.00 -1.83
N ASN A 45 -19.59 8.09 -2.15
CA ASN A 45 -21.03 8.25 -1.94
C ASN A 45 -21.43 8.19 -0.44
N GLY A 46 -20.77 8.97 0.42
CA GLY A 46 -21.08 9.12 1.84
C GLY A 46 -20.38 8.13 2.78
N VAL A 47 -19.99 6.93 2.31
CA VAL A 47 -19.18 5.97 3.09
C VAL A 47 -18.21 5.25 2.15
N ALA A 48 -16.94 5.67 2.14
CA ALA A 48 -15.86 4.91 1.50
C ALA A 48 -14.92 4.38 2.58
N GLY A 49 -15.01 3.07 2.84
CA GLY A 49 -13.99 2.38 3.62
C GLY A 49 -12.78 2.13 2.73
N ILE A 50 -11.61 2.65 3.12
CA ILE A 50 -10.34 2.21 2.53
C ILE A 50 -10.04 0.86 3.18
N ASP A 51 -10.51 -0.22 2.57
CA ASP A 51 -10.19 -1.56 3.03
C ASP A 51 -8.93 -2.07 2.33
N ALA A 52 -7.88 -2.31 3.12
CA ALA A 52 -6.65 -2.92 2.65
C ALA A 52 -6.83 -4.41 2.31
N SER A 53 -8.00 -5.01 2.58
CA SER A 53 -8.31 -6.41 2.21
C SER A 53 -8.32 -6.66 0.70
N GLY A 54 -8.48 -5.63 -0.12
CA GLY A 54 -8.48 -5.73 -1.58
C GLY A 54 -7.10 -5.95 -2.21
N PHE A 55 -6.01 -5.79 -1.44
CA PHE A 55 -4.70 -6.27 -1.87
C PHE A 55 -4.61 -7.77 -1.62
N ASP A 56 -4.36 -8.54 -2.68
CA ASP A 56 -4.09 -9.98 -2.55
C ASP A 56 -2.97 -10.16 -1.51
N ARG A 57 -3.30 -10.84 -0.41
CA ARG A 57 -2.33 -11.17 0.62
C ARG A 57 -1.46 -12.30 0.07
N SER A 58 -0.53 -11.94 -0.83
CA SER A 58 0.57 -12.83 -1.18
C SER A 58 1.21 -13.30 0.12
N HIS A 59 1.48 -14.61 0.25
CA HIS A 59 2.01 -15.21 1.47
C HIS A 59 3.15 -14.35 2.04
N ALA A 60 2.97 -13.88 3.27
CA ALA A 60 4.02 -13.17 3.98
C ALA A 60 5.28 -14.05 4.04
N SER A 61 6.45 -13.47 3.76
CA SER A 61 7.70 -14.23 3.77
C SER A 61 7.97 -14.82 5.15
N ASN A 62 8.56 -16.02 5.21
CA ASN A 62 8.90 -16.70 6.47
C ASN A 62 9.69 -15.81 7.44
N HIS A 63 10.57 -14.96 6.91
CA HIS A 63 11.36 -14.01 7.68
C HIS A 63 10.50 -12.92 8.33
N TYR A 64 9.55 -12.36 7.58
CA TYR A 64 8.66 -11.31 8.09
C TYR A 64 7.68 -11.85 9.14
N THR A 65 7.09 -13.01 8.88
CA THR A 65 6.17 -13.70 9.78
C THR A 65 6.79 -13.97 11.15
N LYS A 66 8.05 -14.44 11.18
CA LYS A 66 8.78 -14.68 12.45
C LYS A 66 9.05 -13.41 13.24
N ARG A 67 9.35 -12.30 12.57
CA ARG A 67 9.65 -11.02 13.22
C ARG A 67 8.40 -10.35 13.79
N ALA A 68 7.27 -10.46 13.08
CA ALA A 68 6.02 -9.81 13.45
C ALA A 68 5.11 -10.69 14.32
N GLU A 69 5.59 -11.84 14.80
CA GLU A 69 4.84 -12.83 15.60
C GLU A 69 3.50 -13.24 14.96
N LEU A 70 3.42 -13.18 13.63
CA LEU A 70 2.21 -13.54 12.91
C LEU A 70 2.06 -15.06 12.88
N THR A 71 0.96 -15.58 13.42
CA THR A 71 0.63 -17.01 13.29
C THR A 71 -0.09 -17.22 11.97
N ILE A 72 0.53 -17.93 11.02
CA ILE A 72 -0.12 -18.30 9.76
C ILE A 72 -1.13 -19.41 10.05
N GLN A 73 -2.40 -19.07 10.18
CA GLN A 73 -3.48 -20.05 10.08
C GLN A 73 -3.85 -20.20 8.61
N GLN A 74 -3.52 -21.35 8.01
CA GLN A 74 -4.02 -21.69 6.69
C GLN A 74 -5.52 -21.93 6.78
N LEU A 75 -6.32 -21.02 6.23
CA LEU A 75 -7.71 -21.31 5.92
C LEU A 75 -7.74 -22.21 4.69
N LYS A 76 -7.95 -23.51 4.89
CA LYS A 76 -8.39 -24.39 3.79
C LYS A 76 -9.78 -23.92 3.38
N SER A 77 -9.92 -23.41 2.15
CA SER A 77 -11.22 -23.41 1.50
C SER A 77 -11.53 -24.87 1.18
N VAL A 78 -12.56 -25.41 1.82
CA VAL A 78 -13.17 -26.66 1.36
C VAL A 78 -13.89 -26.31 0.05
N SER A 79 -13.51 -26.99 -1.02
CA SER A 79 -14.14 -26.93 -2.34
C SER A 79 -15.57 -27.48 -2.32
#